data_AF-A0A2E3P5U7-F1
#
_entry.id   AF-A0A2E3P5U7-F1
#
_cell.length_a   1.000
_cell.length_b   1.000
_cell.length_c   1.000
_cell.angle_alpha   90.00
_cell.angle_beta   90.00
_cell.angle_gamma   90.00
#
_symmetry.space_group_name_H-M   'P 1'
#
loop_
_entity.id
_entity.type
_entity.pdbx_description
1 polymer ?
#
loop_
_entity_poly.entity_id
_entity_poly.type
_entity_poly.pdbx_seq_one_letter_code
_entity_poly.pdbx_strand_id
1 'polypeptide(L)'
;MIVTIRRRIYYLIEASHPDHTGSRMFDIAMVALIVANVLAVILETVPGLDVAHGQLFLVFDRVSVAVFTVEYLARLWVAVEHPPVARHGAFLGRLRFAMGPYLLIDLLAIAPFYLSLIVPAADLRVLRIFRLLRMLKLARYSPGLNTLMRVLAEEGRALGAALIVMLGLLVVCSTIVFHLEHAVQPDKFASIPHAMWWGLATLTTVGYGDVVPVTALGKIVGGAMMIFGLGMFAIPIGIIASAFSRDIHQRDFVISFGMVSGVPAFSHLGPAQNEQIVRRLQSRRLPAGSTVFTKGDPANAMYFILSGTVRVHLPGRTIDMGAGEFFGEMALYRDAPRLVRVHCLTDCRLLRLAKDDFNRLSEDDADFRHKIETVVRERRAEQEAEIAKDPRA
;
A
#
# COMPACT_ATOMS: atom_id res chain seq x y z
N MET A 1 12.66 -10.35 -28.79
CA MET A 1 13.72 -9.66 -28.03
C MET A 1 14.23 -10.62 -26.95
N ILE A 2 15.48 -11.07 -26.99
CA ILE A 2 16.01 -12.02 -26.01
C ILE A 2 16.14 -11.29 -24.66
N VAL A 3 15.28 -11.63 -23.70
CA VAL A 3 15.38 -11.09 -22.34
C VAL A 3 16.63 -11.67 -21.70
N THR A 4 17.62 -10.83 -21.40
CA THR A 4 18.85 -11.22 -20.70
C THR A 4 18.52 -11.82 -19.32
N ILE A 5 19.34 -12.76 -18.84
CA ILE A 5 19.14 -13.43 -17.53
C ILE A 5 18.98 -12.41 -16.40
N ARG A 6 19.80 -11.35 -16.40
CA ARG A 6 19.72 -10.24 -15.44
C ARG A 6 18.35 -9.56 -15.44
N ARG A 7 17.77 -9.32 -16.62
CA ARG A 7 16.46 -8.69 -16.77
C ARG A 7 15.31 -9.64 -16.37
N ARG A 8 15.46 -10.96 -16.56
CA ARG A 8 14.51 -11.95 -16.00
C ARG A 8 14.52 -11.92 -14.47
N ILE A 9 15.71 -11.89 -13.87
CA ILE A 9 15.86 -11.83 -12.41
C ILE A 9 15.29 -10.51 -11.87
N TYR A 10 15.48 -9.38 -12.58
CA TYR A 10 14.85 -8.09 -12.23
C TYR A 10 13.34 -8.17 -12.08
N TYR A 11 12.66 -8.78 -13.05
CA TYR A 11 11.20 -8.95 -12.98
C TYR A 11 10.77 -9.96 -11.91
N LEU A 12 11.65 -10.87 -11.51
CA LEU A 12 11.37 -11.83 -10.44
C LEU A 12 11.44 -11.19 -9.04
N ILE A 13 12.49 -10.39 -8.77
CA ILE A 13 12.86 -9.96 -7.41
C ILE A 13 12.58 -8.48 -7.09
N GLU A 14 12.42 -7.61 -8.09
CA GLU A 14 12.32 -6.14 -7.88
C GLU A 14 11.12 -5.51 -8.58
N ALA A 15 10.84 -5.86 -9.84
CA ALA A 15 9.72 -5.33 -10.61
C ALA A 15 8.50 -6.26 -10.59
N SER A 16 8.17 -6.83 -9.42
CA SER A 16 7.10 -7.80 -9.20
C SER A 16 5.82 -7.39 -9.92
N HIS A 17 5.54 -8.03 -11.06
CA HIS A 17 4.29 -7.84 -11.78
C HIS A 17 3.21 -8.73 -11.14
N PRO A 18 2.02 -8.20 -10.83
CA PRO A 18 0.94 -8.96 -10.20
C PRO A 18 0.57 -10.26 -10.92
N ASP A 19 0.83 -10.33 -12.23
CA ASP A 19 0.43 -11.44 -13.10
C ASP A 19 1.52 -12.53 -13.25
N HIS A 20 2.69 -12.38 -12.63
CA HIS A 20 3.77 -13.38 -12.68
C HIS A 20 3.83 -14.25 -11.41
N THR A 21 3.32 -15.49 -11.51
CA THR A 21 3.29 -16.48 -10.41
C THR A 21 4.66 -16.70 -9.75
N GLY A 22 5.75 -16.67 -10.53
CA GLY A 22 7.11 -16.87 -10.02
C GLY A 22 7.57 -15.79 -9.04
N SER A 23 7.22 -14.52 -9.30
CA SER A 23 7.56 -13.42 -8.39
C SER A 23 6.77 -13.52 -7.08
N ARG A 24 5.47 -13.84 -7.18
CA ARG A 24 4.62 -14.07 -6.01
C ARG A 24 5.12 -15.23 -5.14
N MET A 25 5.55 -16.34 -5.73
CA MET A 25 6.13 -17.46 -5.00
C MET A 25 7.42 -17.08 -4.27
N PHE A 26 8.29 -16.31 -4.93
CA PHE A 26 9.52 -15.81 -4.32
C PHE A 26 9.20 -14.91 -3.11
N ASP A 27 8.27 -13.96 -3.26
CA ASP A 27 7.86 -13.08 -2.16
C ASP A 27 7.30 -13.87 -0.97
N ILE A 28 6.44 -14.86 -1.23
CA ILE A 28 5.89 -15.75 -0.19
C ILE A 28 7.00 -16.53 0.51
N ALA A 29 7.94 -17.11 -0.24
CA ALA A 29 9.06 -17.87 0.32
C ALA A 29 9.96 -16.99 1.21
N MET A 30 10.22 -15.75 0.79
CA MET A 30 11.00 -14.79 1.56
C MET A 30 10.29 -14.37 2.85
N VAL A 31 8.99 -14.07 2.78
CA VAL A 31 8.18 -13.76 3.95
C VAL A 31 8.15 -14.94 4.93
N ALA A 32 7.93 -16.16 4.43
CA ALA A 32 7.94 -17.37 5.26
C ALA A 32 9.30 -17.57 5.95
N LEU A 33 10.41 -17.36 5.24
CA LEU A 33 11.75 -17.43 5.82
C LEU A 33 11.96 -16.36 6.92
N ILE A 34 11.50 -15.12 6.70
CA ILE A 34 11.60 -14.05 7.70
C ILE A 34 10.79 -14.40 8.96
N VAL A 35 9.55 -14.86 8.79
CA VAL A 35 8.70 -15.28 9.92
C VAL A 35 9.33 -16.44 10.67
N ALA A 36 9.85 -17.45 9.96
CA ALA A 36 10.56 -18.56 10.59
C ALA A 36 11.83 -18.11 11.34
N ASN A 37 12.54 -17.08 10.87
CA ASN A 37 13.66 -16.47 11.60
C ASN A 37 13.23 -15.79 12.89
N VAL A 38 12.14 -15.02 12.86
CA VAL A 38 11.60 -14.38 14.07
C VAL A 38 11.17 -15.45 15.08
N LEU A 39 10.47 -16.49 14.62
CA LEU A 39 10.07 -17.62 15.47
C LEU A 39 11.29 -18.35 16.06
N ALA A 40 12.33 -18.60 15.26
CA ALA A 40 13.56 -19.22 15.76
C ALA A 40 14.21 -18.39 16.87
N VAL A 41 14.27 -17.05 16.71
CA VAL A 41 14.79 -16.15 17.75
C VAL A 41 13.93 -16.20 19.01
N ILE A 42 12.59 -16.26 18.89
CA ILE A 42 11.69 -16.39 20.04
C ILE A 42 11.87 -17.74 20.72
N LEU A 43 11.99 -18.83 19.97
CA LEU A 43 12.17 -20.17 20.55
C LEU A 43 13.55 -20.35 21.20
N GLU A 44 14.59 -19.68 20.69
CA GLU A 44 15.93 -19.65 21.30
C GLU A 44 15.92 -19.03 22.71
N THR A 45 14.94 -18.19 23.05
CA THR A 45 14.84 -17.60 24.41
C THR A 45 14.11 -18.50 25.42
N VAL A 46 13.48 -19.58 24.97
CA VAL A 46 12.76 -20.52 25.85
C VAL A 46 13.76 -21.48 26.51
N PRO A 47 13.85 -21.49 27.85
CA PRO A 47 14.77 -22.38 28.55
C PRO A 47 14.55 -23.85 28.21
N GLY A 48 15.62 -24.56 27.83
CA GLY A 48 15.59 -25.99 27.53
C GLY A 48 15.43 -26.31 26.03
N LEU A 49 14.83 -25.41 25.24
CA LEU A 49 14.81 -25.55 23.78
C LEU A 49 16.15 -25.16 23.17
N ASP A 50 16.85 -24.20 23.77
CA ASP A 50 18.20 -23.78 23.39
C ASP A 50 19.22 -24.92 23.54
N VAL A 51 19.15 -25.68 24.63
CA VAL A 51 20.03 -26.83 24.88
C VAL A 51 19.67 -28.00 23.96
N ALA A 52 18.39 -28.29 23.77
CA ALA A 52 17.93 -29.43 22.97
C ALA A 52 18.10 -29.22 21.45
N HIS A 53 17.91 -27.99 20.95
CA HIS A 53 17.85 -27.69 19.52
C HIS A 53 18.85 -26.61 19.07
N GLY A 54 19.82 -26.24 19.91
CA GLY A 54 20.77 -25.16 19.61
C GLY A 54 21.53 -25.32 18.28
N GLN A 55 21.92 -26.55 17.92
CA GLN A 55 22.54 -26.84 16.62
C GLN A 55 21.59 -26.58 15.45
N LEU A 56 20.31 -26.93 15.57
CA LEU A 56 19.31 -26.70 14.54
C LEU A 56 19.11 -25.18 14.33
N PHE A 57 18.98 -24.40 15.40
CA PHE A 57 18.84 -22.94 15.31
C PHE A 57 20.06 -22.29 14.66
N LEU A 58 21.27 -22.75 15.00
CA LEU A 58 22.51 -22.21 14.45
C LEU A 58 22.70 -22.58 12.97
N VAL A 59 22.36 -23.80 12.56
CA VAL A 59 22.37 -24.19 11.14
C VAL A 59 21.31 -23.38 10.36
N PHE A 60 20.10 -23.27 10.91
CA PHE A 60 19.02 -22.51 10.30
C PHE A 60 19.39 -21.02 10.13
N ASP A 61 20.00 -20.40 11.14
CA ASP A 61 20.49 -19.02 11.09
C ASP A 61 21.54 -18.82 9.98
N ARG A 62 22.50 -19.74 9.85
CA ARG A 62 23.52 -19.67 8.78
C ARG A 62 22.91 -19.81 7.40
N VAL A 63 22.00 -20.77 7.22
CA VAL A 63 21.32 -21.00 5.95
C VAL A 63 20.46 -19.79 5.59
N SER A 64 19.69 -19.24 6.54
CA SER A 64 18.85 -18.07 6.28
C SER A 64 19.67 -16.83 5.95
N VAL A 65 20.77 -16.58 6.65
CA VAL A 65 21.70 -15.48 6.34
C VAL A 65 22.34 -15.67 4.97
N ALA A 66 22.72 -16.90 4.60
CA ALA A 66 23.24 -17.17 3.27
C ALA A 66 22.20 -16.83 2.18
N VAL A 67 20.94 -17.24 2.37
CA VAL A 67 19.83 -16.90 1.46
C VAL A 67 19.63 -15.38 1.36
N PHE A 68 19.57 -14.67 2.49
CA PHE A 68 19.44 -13.20 2.50
C PHE A 68 20.65 -12.48 1.89
N THR A 69 21.85 -13.02 2.06
CA THR A 69 23.07 -12.47 1.44
C THR A 69 23.01 -12.63 -0.08
N VAL A 70 22.65 -13.82 -0.57
CA VAL A 70 22.50 -14.08 -2.01
C VAL A 70 21.43 -13.17 -2.60
N GLU A 71 20.30 -12.99 -1.90
CA GLU A 71 19.23 -12.07 -2.30
C GLU A 71 19.71 -10.61 -2.35
N TYR A 72 20.44 -10.14 -1.33
CA TYR A 72 21.03 -8.80 -1.31
C TYR A 72 21.99 -8.57 -2.50
N LEU A 73 22.89 -9.52 -2.76
CA LEU A 73 23.83 -9.45 -3.87
C LEU A 73 23.13 -9.50 -5.23
N ALA A 74 22.09 -10.34 -5.37
CA ALA A 74 21.28 -10.40 -6.57
C ALA A 74 20.58 -9.07 -6.86
N ARG A 75 20.01 -8.42 -5.83
CA ARG A 75 19.41 -7.08 -5.98
C ARG A 75 20.44 -6.04 -6.40
N LEU A 76 21.61 -6.03 -5.77
CA LEU A 76 22.68 -5.09 -6.14
C LEU A 76 23.19 -5.33 -7.57
N TRP A 77 23.28 -6.60 -8.00
CA TRP A 77 23.69 -6.95 -9.35
C TRP A 77 22.70 -6.46 -10.41
N VAL A 78 21.41 -6.59 -10.11
CA VAL A 78 20.29 -6.29 -11.00
C VAL A 78 19.88 -4.80 -10.96
N ALA A 79 20.30 -4.05 -9.94
CA ALA A 79 20.02 -2.62 -9.75
C ALA A 79 20.26 -1.74 -10.99
N VAL A 80 21.17 -2.14 -11.89
CA VAL A 80 21.52 -1.41 -13.12
C VAL A 80 20.36 -1.41 -14.14
N GLU A 81 19.43 -2.36 -14.04
CA GLU A 81 18.20 -2.41 -14.84
C GLU A 81 17.12 -1.45 -14.31
N HIS A 82 17.28 -0.89 -13.11
CA HIS A 82 16.30 0.01 -12.52
C HIS A 82 16.35 1.39 -13.23
N PRO A 83 15.24 1.90 -13.79
CA PRO A 83 15.24 3.11 -14.65
C PRO A 83 15.91 4.38 -14.08
N PRO A 84 15.75 4.73 -12.78
CA PRO A 84 16.40 5.88 -12.13
C PRO A 84 17.90 5.68 -11.88
N VAL A 85 18.38 4.44 -11.92
CA VAL A 85 19.76 4.03 -11.61
C VAL A 85 20.58 3.89 -12.88
N ALA A 86 19.98 3.40 -13.97
CA ALA A 86 20.60 3.24 -15.28
C ALA A 86 21.24 4.53 -15.83
N ARG A 87 20.77 5.71 -15.39
CA ARG A 87 21.26 7.03 -15.83
C ARG A 87 22.64 7.43 -15.29
N HIS A 88 23.14 6.79 -14.23
CA HIS A 88 24.35 7.24 -13.51
C HIS A 88 25.56 6.29 -13.67
N GLY A 89 25.53 5.40 -14.67
CA GLY A 89 26.56 4.39 -14.87
C GLY A 89 26.49 3.22 -13.88
N ALA A 90 27.19 2.12 -14.18
CA ALA A 90 27.01 0.85 -13.47
C ALA A 90 27.49 0.87 -12.01
N PHE A 91 28.58 1.59 -11.70
CA PHE A 91 29.17 1.61 -10.36
C PHE A 91 28.46 2.60 -9.43
N LEU A 92 28.41 3.89 -9.82
CA LEU A 92 27.73 4.95 -9.07
C LEU A 92 26.22 4.65 -8.91
N GLY A 93 25.59 4.06 -9.93
CA GLY A 93 24.22 3.61 -9.85
C GLY A 93 23.99 2.56 -8.75
N ARG A 94 24.86 1.54 -8.66
CA ARG A 94 24.76 0.51 -7.62
C ARG A 94 24.97 1.07 -6.22
N LEU A 95 25.96 1.95 -6.04
CA LEU A 95 26.22 2.57 -4.73
C LEU A 95 25.02 3.40 -4.26
N ARG A 96 24.44 4.19 -5.17
CA ARG A 96 23.23 4.98 -4.85
C ARG A 96 22.03 4.09 -4.54
N PHE A 97 21.90 2.96 -5.24
CA PHE A 97 20.85 1.98 -4.96
C PHE A 97 21.07 1.28 -3.60
N ALA A 98 22.32 0.99 -3.23
CA ALA A 98 22.67 0.43 -1.93
C ALA A 98 22.33 1.35 -0.75
N MET A 99 22.39 2.67 -0.96
CA MET A 99 21.94 3.66 0.03
C MET A 99 20.41 3.90 0.03
N GLY A 100 19.65 3.18 -0.81
CA GLY A 100 18.19 3.20 -0.77
C GLY A 100 17.65 2.55 0.51
N PRO A 101 16.48 2.99 1.01
CA PRO A 101 15.95 2.55 2.30
C PRO A 101 15.74 1.03 2.37
N TYR A 102 15.27 0.41 1.29
CA TYR A 102 15.04 -1.04 1.27
C TYR A 102 16.33 -1.86 1.23
N LEU A 103 17.37 -1.41 0.51
CA LEU A 103 18.67 -2.12 0.51
C LEU A 103 19.43 -1.90 1.82
N LEU A 104 19.25 -0.76 2.48
CA LEU A 104 19.79 -0.53 3.81
C LEU A 104 19.15 -1.49 4.83
N ILE A 105 17.83 -1.71 4.76
CA ILE A 105 17.14 -2.73 5.57
C ILE A 105 17.69 -4.13 5.28
N ASP A 106 17.87 -4.47 4.00
CA ASP A 106 18.43 -5.77 3.61
C ASP A 106 19.85 -5.98 4.16
N LEU A 107 20.68 -4.93 4.14
CA LEU A 107 22.02 -4.94 4.72
C LEU A 107 21.98 -5.09 6.25
N LEU A 108 21.14 -4.31 6.93
CA LEU A 108 20.96 -4.37 8.39
C LEU A 108 20.45 -5.75 8.85
N ALA A 109 19.71 -6.47 8.01
CA ALA A 109 19.22 -7.80 8.32
C ALA A 109 20.33 -8.88 8.32
N ILE A 110 21.38 -8.71 7.50
CA ILE A 110 22.51 -9.64 7.43
C ILE A 110 23.72 -9.17 8.25
N ALA A 111 23.83 -7.87 8.52
CA ALA A 111 24.96 -7.27 9.22
C ALA A 111 25.30 -7.91 10.58
N PRO A 112 24.34 -8.28 11.46
CA PRO A 112 24.66 -8.85 12.77
C PRO A 112 25.49 -10.14 12.68
N PHE A 113 25.23 -10.97 11.66
CA PHE A 113 26.01 -12.19 11.43
C PHE A 113 27.44 -11.86 11.04
N TYR A 114 27.65 -11.00 10.05
CA TYR A 114 29.00 -10.65 9.60
C TYR A 114 29.78 -9.88 10.66
N LEU A 115 29.13 -9.00 11.42
CA LEU A 115 29.75 -8.32 12.56
C LEU A 115 30.17 -9.32 13.65
N SER A 116 29.37 -10.37 13.90
CA SER A 116 29.73 -11.41 14.87
C SER A 116 31.00 -12.21 14.52
N LEU A 117 31.45 -12.17 13.26
CA LEU A 117 32.70 -12.82 12.85
C LEU A 117 33.94 -11.98 13.21
N ILE A 118 33.76 -10.68 13.42
CA ILE A 118 34.84 -9.70 13.63
C ILE A 118 34.89 -9.25 15.11
N VAL A 119 33.74 -9.25 15.79
CA VAL A 119 33.58 -8.78 17.17
C VAL A 119 33.83 -9.91 18.19
N PRO A 120 34.49 -9.65 19.34
CA PRO A 120 34.74 -10.65 20.39
C PRO A 120 33.46 -11.30 20.96
N ALA A 121 33.60 -12.52 21.48
CA ALA A 121 32.49 -13.38 21.93
C ALA A 121 31.55 -12.76 23.00
N ALA A 122 32.06 -11.85 23.84
CA ALA A 122 31.29 -11.22 24.92
C ALA A 122 30.21 -10.24 24.39
N ASP A 123 30.51 -9.52 23.31
CA ASP A 123 29.61 -8.52 22.71
C ASP A 123 28.55 -9.16 21.77
N LEU A 124 28.67 -10.46 21.50
CA LEU A 124 27.75 -11.17 20.60
C LEU A 124 26.32 -11.25 21.14
N ARG A 125 26.10 -11.12 22.45
CA ARG A 125 24.76 -11.17 23.05
C ARG A 125 23.88 -10.04 22.55
N VAL A 126 24.42 -8.82 22.46
CA VAL A 126 23.69 -7.65 21.93
C VAL A 126 23.45 -7.82 20.43
N LEU A 127 24.41 -8.40 19.69
CA LEU A 127 24.24 -8.72 18.26
C LEU A 127 23.10 -9.72 17.99
N ARG A 128 22.74 -10.58 18.95
CA ARG A 128 21.58 -11.47 18.82
C ARG A 128 20.26 -10.71 18.75
N ILE A 129 20.11 -9.63 19.52
CA ILE A 129 18.89 -8.79 19.49
C ILE A 129 18.73 -8.15 18.10
N PHE A 130 19.84 -7.72 17.50
CA PHE A 130 19.82 -7.15 16.15
C PHE A 130 19.43 -8.17 15.06
N ARG A 131 19.40 -9.48 15.33
CA ARG A 131 18.78 -10.46 14.39
C ARG A 131 17.30 -10.16 14.15
N LEU A 132 16.60 -9.53 15.09
CA LEU A 132 15.22 -9.08 14.91
C LEU A 132 15.07 -7.99 13.84
N LEU A 133 16.15 -7.28 13.48
CA LEU A 133 16.13 -6.33 12.36
C LEU A 133 15.76 -7.00 11.03
N ARG A 134 15.92 -8.32 10.91
CA ARG A 134 15.44 -9.11 9.75
C ARG A 134 13.94 -8.96 9.53
N MET A 135 13.16 -8.74 10.60
CA MET A 135 11.72 -8.50 10.50
C MET A 135 11.40 -7.25 9.68
N LEU A 136 12.29 -6.25 9.66
CA LEU A 136 12.11 -5.04 8.86
C LEU A 136 12.07 -5.32 7.36
N LYS A 137 12.65 -6.44 6.88
CA LYS A 137 12.54 -6.87 5.47
C LYS A 137 11.08 -7.07 5.04
N LEU A 138 10.16 -7.39 5.97
CA LEU A 138 8.73 -7.50 5.69
C LEU A 138 8.13 -6.21 5.10
N ALA A 139 8.73 -5.05 5.40
CA ALA A 139 8.27 -3.78 4.85
C ALA A 139 8.23 -3.78 3.32
N ARG A 140 9.23 -4.40 2.67
CA ARG A 140 9.30 -4.49 1.20
C ARG A 140 8.15 -5.31 0.61
N TYR A 141 7.78 -6.40 1.29
CA TYR A 141 6.78 -7.36 0.81
C TYR A 141 5.35 -6.96 1.17
N SER A 142 5.16 -5.87 1.93
CA SER A 142 3.84 -5.36 2.32
C SER A 142 3.52 -4.05 1.60
N PRO A 143 2.56 -4.04 0.67
CA PRO A 143 2.09 -2.82 0.00
C PRO A 143 1.62 -1.74 0.98
N GLY A 144 1.08 -2.16 2.14
CA GLY A 144 0.62 -1.25 3.20
C GLY A 144 1.78 -0.54 3.91
N LEU A 145 2.86 -1.25 4.24
CA LEU A 145 4.05 -0.62 4.82
C LEU A 145 4.75 0.30 3.83
N ASN A 146 4.76 -0.05 2.53
CA ASN A 146 5.30 0.83 1.49
C ASN A 146 4.53 2.16 1.41
N THR A 147 3.19 2.13 1.54
CA THR A 147 2.38 3.35 1.67
C THR A 147 2.76 4.13 2.93
N LEU A 148 2.83 3.46 4.09
CA LEU A 148 3.18 4.12 5.35
C LEU A 148 4.55 4.81 5.27
N MET A 149 5.58 4.14 4.78
CA MET A 149 6.93 4.69 4.63
C MET A 149 6.95 5.90 3.68
N ARG A 150 6.17 5.86 2.60
CA ARG A 150 6.02 7.00 1.69
C ARG A 150 5.36 8.18 2.38
N VAL A 151 4.24 7.95 3.06
CA VAL A 151 3.52 8.98 3.82
C VAL A 151 4.41 9.62 4.88
N LEU A 152 5.17 8.81 5.63
CA LEU A 152 6.12 9.32 6.63
C LEU A 152 7.24 10.16 6.01
N ALA A 153 7.74 9.76 4.84
CA ALA A 153 8.78 10.52 4.13
C ALA A 153 8.24 11.85 3.56
N GLU A 154 7.01 11.85 3.05
CA GLU A 154 6.36 13.04 2.48
C GLU A 154 5.94 14.03 3.58
N GLU A 155 5.36 13.53 4.68
CA GLU A 155 4.84 14.34 5.77
C GLU A 155 5.87 14.57 6.90
N GLY A 156 7.11 14.12 6.73
CA GLY A 156 8.14 14.10 7.76
C GLY A 156 8.43 15.48 8.38
N ARG A 157 8.28 16.57 7.62
CA ARG A 157 8.43 17.94 8.15
C ARG A 157 7.33 18.29 9.17
N ALA A 158 6.09 17.96 8.86
CA ALA A 158 4.95 18.23 9.74
C ALA A 158 4.98 17.32 10.98
N LEU A 159 5.30 16.04 10.78
CA LEU A 159 5.50 15.07 11.88
C LEU A 159 6.66 15.48 12.79
N GLY A 160 7.78 15.93 12.22
CA GLY A 160 8.93 16.43 12.97
C GLY A 160 8.59 17.69 13.79
N ALA A 161 7.84 18.63 13.20
CA ALA A 161 7.36 19.81 13.93
C ALA A 161 6.46 19.42 15.11
N ALA A 162 5.50 18.51 14.90
CA ALA A 162 4.64 18.01 15.98
C ALA A 162 5.45 17.34 17.10
N LEU A 163 6.46 16.52 16.74
CA LEU A 163 7.35 15.87 17.71
C LEU A 163 8.14 16.89 18.54
N ILE A 164 8.67 17.95 17.92
CA ILE A 164 9.40 19.00 18.63
C ILE A 164 8.50 19.69 19.66
N VAL A 165 7.26 20.04 19.30
CA VAL A 165 6.32 20.68 20.23
C VAL A 165 5.94 19.71 21.36
N MET A 166 5.69 18.43 21.06
CA MET A 166 5.41 17.40 22.08
C MET A 166 6.56 17.22 23.07
N LEU A 167 7.80 17.15 22.58
CA LEU A 167 9.00 17.06 23.44
C LEU A 167 9.19 18.33 24.27
N GLY A 168 8.93 19.50 23.69
CA GLY A 168 8.96 20.78 24.42
C GLY A 168 7.95 20.80 25.57
N LEU A 169 6.69 20.43 25.30
CA LEU A 169 5.66 20.33 26.34
C LEU A 169 6.05 19.31 27.42
N LEU A 170 6.56 18.15 27.03
CA LEU A 170 7.03 17.13 27.95
C LEU A 170 8.06 17.70 28.93
N VAL A 171 9.10 18.36 28.42
CA VAL A 171 10.18 18.93 29.25
C VAL A 171 9.64 20.03 30.17
N VAL A 172 8.84 20.96 29.64
CA VAL A 172 8.29 22.08 30.41
C VAL A 172 7.37 21.60 31.53
N CYS A 173 6.36 20.78 31.21
CA CYS A 173 5.42 20.26 32.21
C CYS A 173 6.12 19.40 33.26
N SER A 174 7.06 18.54 32.84
CA SER A 174 7.81 17.68 33.78
C SER A 174 8.70 18.51 34.71
N THR A 175 9.30 19.59 34.23
CA THR A 175 10.11 20.49 35.06
C THR A 175 9.24 21.23 36.08
N ILE A 176 8.06 21.71 35.67
CA ILE A 176 7.10 22.36 36.60
C ILE A 176 6.65 21.35 37.67
N VAL A 177 6.22 20.16 37.27
CA VAL A 177 5.75 19.14 38.21
C VAL A 177 6.86 18.67 39.14
N PHE A 178 8.10 18.53 38.65
CA PHE A 178 9.26 18.26 39.51
C PHE A 178 9.38 19.31 40.63
N HIS A 179 9.35 20.61 40.30
CA HIS A 179 9.46 21.65 41.31
C HIS A 179 8.26 21.71 42.28
N LEU A 180 7.08 21.26 41.86
CA LEU A 180 5.88 21.21 42.71
C LEU A 180 5.83 19.97 43.61
N GLU A 181 6.30 18.82 43.11
CA GLU A 181 6.11 17.52 43.77
C GLU A 181 7.36 17.00 44.47
N HIS A 182 8.57 17.45 44.10
CA HIS A 182 9.82 16.91 44.66
C HIS A 182 9.88 17.02 46.19
N ALA A 183 9.39 18.12 46.76
CA ALA A 183 9.37 18.31 48.21
C ALA A 183 8.46 17.32 48.95
N VAL A 184 7.37 16.87 48.32
CA VAL A 184 6.37 15.97 48.92
C VAL A 184 6.63 14.50 48.55
N GLN A 185 7.23 14.27 47.38
CA GLN A 185 7.48 12.95 46.80
C GLN A 185 8.92 12.85 46.26
N PRO A 186 9.96 13.00 47.10
CA PRO A 186 11.35 13.05 46.66
C PRO A 186 11.81 11.75 45.99
N ASP A 187 11.28 10.60 46.40
CA ASP A 187 11.64 9.30 45.81
C ASP A 187 11.01 9.07 44.42
N LYS A 188 9.86 9.72 44.14
CA LYS A 188 9.14 9.54 42.86
C LYS A 188 9.48 10.63 41.85
N PHE A 189 9.58 11.88 42.31
CA PHE A 189 10.00 13.03 41.51
C PHE A 189 11.43 13.43 41.86
N ALA A 190 12.36 12.46 41.85
CA ALA A 190 13.74 12.64 42.29
C ALA A 190 14.56 13.59 41.40
N SER A 191 14.26 13.64 40.11
CA SER A 191 14.89 14.56 39.16
C SER A 191 13.96 14.84 37.97
N ILE A 192 14.32 15.83 37.15
CA ILE A 192 13.55 16.17 35.94
C ILE A 192 13.36 14.94 35.01
N PRO A 193 14.38 14.11 34.73
CA PRO A 193 14.17 12.86 33.98
C PRO A 193 13.16 11.89 34.60
N HIS A 194 13.09 11.77 35.93
CA HIS A 194 12.07 10.95 36.59
C HIS A 194 10.67 11.55 36.41
N ALA A 195 10.55 12.87 36.49
CA ALA A 195 9.31 13.57 36.16
C ALA A 195 8.93 13.39 34.67
N MET A 196 9.91 13.35 33.77
CA MET A 196 9.70 13.09 32.34
C MET A 196 9.22 11.67 32.05
N TRP A 197 9.56 10.67 32.85
CA TRP A 197 8.96 9.32 32.73
C TRP A 197 7.45 9.36 32.95
N TRP A 198 7.01 9.98 34.06
CA TRP A 198 5.59 10.22 34.34
C TRP A 198 4.94 11.08 33.26
N GLY A 199 5.61 12.16 32.85
CA GLY A 199 5.15 13.06 31.81
C GLY A 199 4.96 12.34 30.48
N LEU A 200 5.90 11.47 30.09
CA LEU A 200 5.82 10.69 28.85
C LEU A 200 4.63 9.73 28.90
N ALA A 201 4.47 8.99 30.01
CA ALA A 201 3.33 8.09 30.20
C ALA A 201 1.98 8.82 30.18
N THR A 202 1.94 10.06 30.68
CA THR A 202 0.73 10.90 30.68
C THR A 202 0.46 11.49 29.30
N LEU A 203 1.48 12.04 28.63
CA LEU A 203 1.38 12.64 27.31
C LEU A 203 0.95 11.63 26.24
N THR A 204 1.45 10.40 26.33
CA THR A 204 1.17 9.30 25.41
C THR A 204 -0.07 8.49 25.81
N THR A 205 -0.84 8.95 26.81
CA THR A 205 -2.07 8.30 27.30
C THR A 205 -1.90 6.86 27.80
N VAL A 206 -0.67 6.46 28.18
CA VAL A 206 -0.37 5.12 28.72
C VAL A 206 -0.79 5.02 30.19
N GLY A 207 -0.34 5.98 31.02
CA GLY A 207 -0.75 6.10 32.42
C GLY A 207 -0.57 4.83 33.28
N TYR A 208 0.67 4.35 33.46
CA TYR A 208 0.96 3.17 34.29
C TYR A 208 0.45 3.25 35.74
N GLY A 209 0.32 4.47 36.29
CA GLY A 209 -0.18 4.71 37.66
C GLY A 209 0.85 4.45 38.77
N ASP A 210 2.11 4.24 38.41
CA ASP A 210 3.27 4.07 39.31
C ASP A 210 3.66 5.37 40.03
N VAL A 211 3.64 6.48 39.29
CA VAL A 211 3.93 7.83 39.79
C VAL A 211 2.80 8.77 39.38
N VAL A 212 2.32 9.61 40.30
CA VAL A 212 1.31 10.64 40.03
C VAL A 212 1.53 11.87 40.93
N PRO A 213 1.24 13.10 40.46
CA PRO A 213 1.25 14.29 41.30
C PRO A 213 0.18 14.18 42.39
N VAL A 214 0.53 14.50 43.63
CA VAL A 214 -0.42 14.48 44.76
C VAL A 214 -0.88 15.87 45.17
N THR A 215 -0.09 16.91 44.87
CA THR A 215 -0.44 18.30 45.20
C THR A 215 -1.54 18.84 44.28
N ALA A 216 -2.30 19.82 44.77
CA ALA A 216 -3.36 20.45 43.98
C ALA A 216 -2.81 21.11 42.71
N LEU A 217 -1.69 21.85 42.82
CA LEU A 217 -1.04 22.49 41.67
C LEU A 217 -0.46 21.46 40.70
N GLY A 218 0.18 20.41 41.19
CA GLY A 218 0.69 19.32 40.35
C GLY A 218 -0.42 18.63 39.56
N LYS A 219 -1.60 18.43 40.17
CA LYS A 219 -2.79 17.89 39.49
C LYS A 219 -3.35 18.85 38.44
N ILE A 220 -3.35 20.16 38.68
CA ILE A 220 -3.76 21.16 37.68
C ILE A 220 -2.82 21.13 36.47
N VAL A 221 -1.50 21.11 36.70
CA VAL A 221 -0.51 21.01 35.62
C VAL A 221 -0.64 19.69 34.87
N GLY A 222 -0.83 18.57 35.59
CA GLY A 222 -1.08 17.27 34.98
C GLY A 222 -2.36 17.23 34.15
N GLY A 223 -3.45 17.83 34.62
CA GLY A 223 -4.69 17.95 33.88
C GLY A 223 -4.53 18.77 32.59
N ALA A 224 -3.83 19.91 32.66
CA ALA A 224 -3.50 20.70 31.47
C ALA A 224 -2.66 19.88 30.48
N MET A 225 -1.65 19.17 30.98
CA MET A 225 -0.80 18.30 30.16
C MET A 225 -1.59 17.20 29.45
N MET A 226 -2.59 16.59 30.08
CA MET A 226 -3.46 15.60 29.44
C MET A 226 -4.25 16.19 28.27
N ILE A 227 -4.81 17.40 28.44
CA ILE A 227 -5.58 18.10 27.39
C ILE A 227 -4.68 18.44 26.20
N PHE A 228 -3.53 19.07 26.45
CA PHE A 228 -2.58 19.40 25.38
C PHE A 228 -1.97 18.16 24.74
N GLY A 229 -1.69 17.12 25.52
CA GLY A 229 -1.19 15.84 25.02
C GLY A 229 -2.14 15.21 24.02
N LEU A 230 -3.43 15.09 24.38
CA LEU A 230 -4.45 14.56 23.48
C LEU A 230 -4.58 15.39 22.20
N GLY A 231 -4.62 16.72 22.33
CA GLY A 231 -4.72 17.63 21.19
C GLY A 231 -3.52 17.55 20.24
N MET A 232 -2.30 17.47 20.78
CA MET A 232 -1.09 17.35 19.97
C MET A 232 -0.92 15.99 19.33
N PHE A 233 -1.30 14.90 20.01
CA PHE A 233 -1.28 13.55 19.43
C PHE A 233 -2.27 13.39 18.28
N ALA A 234 -3.37 14.15 18.26
CA ALA A 234 -4.32 14.14 17.16
C ALA A 234 -3.72 14.64 15.84
N ILE A 235 -2.70 15.50 15.88
CA ILE A 235 -2.05 16.07 14.69
C ILE A 235 -1.34 14.99 13.85
N PRO A 236 -0.34 14.24 14.36
CA PRO A 236 0.34 13.21 13.57
C PRO A 236 -0.62 12.10 13.13
N ILE A 237 -1.59 11.73 13.97
CA ILE A 237 -2.63 10.74 13.61
C ILE A 237 -3.46 11.26 12.43
N GLY A 238 -3.93 12.50 12.48
CA GLY A 238 -4.71 13.13 11.40
C GLY A 238 -3.91 13.29 10.11
N ILE A 239 -2.64 13.68 10.21
CA ILE A 239 -1.73 13.77 9.06
C ILE A 239 -1.59 12.39 8.39
N ILE A 240 -1.23 11.37 9.16
CA ILE A 240 -1.06 10.00 8.62
C ILE A 240 -2.37 9.48 8.04
N ALA A 241 -3.50 9.65 8.71
CA ALA A 241 -4.81 9.20 8.23
C ALA A 241 -5.20 9.89 6.91
N SER A 242 -5.02 11.21 6.83
CA SER A 242 -5.33 11.98 5.62
C SER A 242 -4.42 11.61 4.45
N ALA A 243 -3.12 11.39 4.70
CA ALA A 243 -2.16 11.01 3.69
C ALA A 243 -2.35 9.56 3.22
N PHE A 244 -2.70 8.64 4.13
CA PHE A 244 -3.04 7.26 3.78
C PHE A 244 -4.31 7.20 2.92
N SER A 245 -5.36 7.95 3.29
CA SER A 245 -6.56 8.10 2.46
C SER A 245 -6.22 8.66 1.08
N ARG A 246 -5.34 9.67 1.00
CA ARG A 246 -4.88 10.27 -0.26
C ARG A 246 -4.12 9.27 -1.14
N ASP A 247 -3.18 8.49 -0.61
CA ASP A 247 -2.40 7.50 -1.38
C ASP A 247 -3.28 6.36 -1.89
N ILE A 248 -4.28 5.92 -1.10
CA ILE A 248 -5.27 4.92 -1.56
C ILE A 248 -6.09 5.48 -2.73
N HIS A 249 -6.67 6.67 -2.58
CA HIS A 249 -7.46 7.27 -3.64
C HIS A 249 -6.64 7.61 -4.90
N GLN A 250 -5.37 7.99 -4.75
CA GLN A 250 -4.47 8.23 -5.89
C GLN A 250 -4.09 6.94 -6.63
N ARG A 251 -3.95 5.80 -5.94
CA ARG A 251 -3.72 4.51 -6.63
C ARG A 251 -4.90 4.11 -7.49
N ASP A 252 -6.12 4.26 -6.97
CA ASP A 252 -7.35 4.06 -7.75
C ASP A 252 -7.38 5.00 -8.97
N PHE A 253 -6.93 6.24 -8.80
CA PHE A 253 -6.85 7.24 -9.86
C PHE A 253 -5.81 6.92 -10.95
N VAL A 254 -4.55 6.62 -10.59
CA VAL A 254 -3.47 6.36 -11.56
C VAL A 254 -3.73 5.10 -12.35
N ILE A 255 -4.25 4.05 -11.69
CA ILE A 255 -4.68 2.84 -12.36
C ILE A 255 -5.80 3.22 -13.34
N SER A 256 -6.78 4.01 -12.93
CA SER A 256 -7.90 4.42 -13.79
C SER A 256 -7.49 5.34 -14.96
N PHE A 257 -6.51 6.23 -14.80
CA PHE A 257 -6.07 7.15 -15.86
C PHE A 257 -5.45 6.42 -17.07
N GLY A 258 -4.43 5.58 -16.85
CA GLY A 258 -3.81 4.81 -17.94
C GLY A 258 -4.79 3.84 -18.60
N MET A 259 -5.84 3.47 -17.86
CA MET A 259 -6.93 2.60 -18.28
C MET A 259 -8.03 3.34 -19.08
N VAL A 260 -8.28 4.61 -18.77
CA VAL A 260 -9.25 5.48 -19.48
C VAL A 260 -8.71 5.94 -20.82
N SER A 261 -7.42 6.31 -20.90
CA SER A 261 -6.79 6.71 -22.17
C SER A 261 -6.80 5.61 -23.23
N GLY A 262 -6.91 4.33 -22.82
CA GLY A 262 -7.03 3.19 -23.73
C GLY A 262 -8.42 3.01 -24.34
N VAL A 263 -9.45 3.70 -23.83
CA VAL A 263 -10.80 3.65 -24.37
C VAL A 263 -10.93 4.73 -25.45
N PRO A 264 -11.27 4.38 -26.70
CA PRO A 264 -11.42 5.35 -27.79
C PRO A 264 -12.41 6.48 -27.47
N ALA A 265 -13.42 6.21 -26.63
CA ALA A 265 -14.36 7.21 -26.13
C ALA A 265 -13.66 8.38 -25.41
N PHE A 266 -12.53 8.15 -24.72
CA PHE A 266 -11.87 9.11 -23.85
C PHE A 266 -10.48 9.57 -24.35
N SER A 267 -10.08 9.13 -25.54
CA SER A 267 -8.74 9.41 -26.10
C SER A 267 -8.43 10.88 -26.41
N HIS A 268 -9.43 11.76 -26.33
CA HIS A 268 -9.39 13.17 -26.70
C HIS A 268 -9.27 14.10 -25.48
N LEU A 269 -9.42 13.56 -24.27
CA LEU A 269 -9.39 14.33 -23.05
C LEU A 269 -7.97 14.76 -22.67
N GLY A 270 -7.78 16.06 -22.40
CA GLY A 270 -6.53 16.60 -21.86
C GLY A 270 -6.30 16.23 -20.38
N PRO A 271 -5.07 16.35 -19.84
CA PRO A 271 -4.72 15.92 -18.48
C PRO A 271 -5.61 16.50 -17.36
N ALA A 272 -6.12 17.73 -17.53
CA ALA A 272 -6.94 18.42 -16.53
C ALA A 272 -8.42 18.00 -16.53
N GLN A 273 -9.05 17.84 -17.71
CA GLN A 273 -10.44 17.34 -17.83
C GLN A 273 -10.55 15.87 -17.42
N ASN A 274 -9.49 15.10 -17.64
CA ASN A 274 -9.37 13.71 -17.22
C ASN A 274 -9.51 13.53 -15.70
N GLU A 275 -9.06 14.47 -14.88
CA GLU A 275 -9.06 14.28 -13.43
C GLU A 275 -10.48 14.11 -12.87
N GLN A 276 -11.43 14.90 -13.38
CA GLN A 276 -12.81 14.85 -12.93
C GLN A 276 -13.53 13.57 -13.38
N ILE A 277 -13.24 13.09 -14.59
CA ILE A 277 -13.87 11.90 -15.17
C ILE A 277 -13.33 10.64 -14.50
N VAL A 278 -12.01 10.56 -14.31
CA VAL A 278 -11.35 9.43 -13.65
C VAL A 278 -11.82 9.27 -12.20
N ARG A 279 -12.06 10.38 -11.47
CA ARG A 279 -12.61 10.33 -10.10
C ARG A 279 -14.04 9.78 -10.02
N ARG A 280 -14.81 9.86 -11.10
CA ARG A 280 -16.19 9.31 -11.19
C ARG A 280 -16.20 7.82 -11.58
N LEU A 281 -15.10 7.30 -12.13
CA LEU A 281 -15.00 5.92 -12.56
C LEU A 281 -14.61 5.00 -11.39
N GLN A 282 -15.39 3.95 -11.18
CA GLN A 282 -15.14 2.96 -10.13
C GLN A 282 -14.58 1.67 -10.72
N SER A 283 -13.42 1.23 -10.25
CA SER A 283 -12.84 -0.05 -10.65
C SER A 283 -13.61 -1.23 -10.04
N ARG A 284 -13.99 -2.21 -10.87
CA ARG A 284 -14.57 -3.49 -10.45
C ARG A 284 -13.75 -4.64 -11.00
N ARG A 285 -13.39 -5.58 -10.13
CA ARG A 285 -12.80 -6.87 -10.50
C ARG A 285 -13.83 -7.97 -10.36
N LEU A 286 -14.03 -8.73 -11.43
CA LEU A 286 -15.04 -9.78 -11.54
C LEU A 286 -14.37 -11.08 -12.02
N PRO A 287 -14.53 -12.21 -11.32
CA PRO A 287 -13.92 -13.47 -11.73
C PRO A 287 -14.61 -14.06 -12.97
N ALA A 288 -13.92 -14.96 -13.67
CA ALA A 288 -14.50 -15.72 -14.78
C ALA A 288 -15.84 -16.40 -14.38
N GLY A 289 -16.83 -16.35 -15.28
CA GLY A 289 -18.18 -16.88 -15.07
C GLY A 289 -19.15 -15.94 -14.34
N SER A 290 -18.67 -14.85 -13.72
CA SER A 290 -19.54 -13.90 -13.03
C SER A 290 -20.42 -13.10 -14.01
N THR A 291 -21.67 -12.85 -13.63
CA THR A 291 -22.61 -12.04 -14.44
C THR A 291 -22.52 -10.58 -14.03
N VAL A 292 -22.35 -9.67 -14.99
CA VAL A 292 -22.24 -8.22 -14.75
C VAL A 292 -23.63 -7.62 -14.52
N PHE A 293 -24.58 -7.97 -15.39
CA PHE A 293 -26.01 -7.68 -15.25
C PHE A 293 -26.82 -8.62 -16.16
N THR A 294 -28.11 -8.77 -15.85
CA THR A 294 -29.09 -9.55 -16.61
C THR A 294 -30.08 -8.67 -17.36
N LYS A 295 -30.75 -9.25 -18.36
CA LYS A 295 -31.88 -8.60 -19.05
C LYS A 295 -32.99 -8.30 -18.04
N GLY A 296 -33.50 -7.07 -18.06
CA GLY A 296 -34.53 -6.58 -17.13
C GLY A 296 -34.00 -5.82 -15.92
N ASP A 297 -32.69 -5.90 -15.62
CA ASP A 297 -32.10 -5.15 -14.50
C ASP A 297 -32.23 -3.63 -14.72
N PRO A 298 -32.31 -2.82 -13.65
CA PRO A 298 -32.25 -1.37 -13.78
C PRO A 298 -30.89 -0.92 -14.30
N ALA A 299 -30.89 0.04 -15.24
CA ALA A 299 -29.68 0.57 -15.85
C ALA A 299 -29.07 1.69 -14.99
N ASN A 300 -28.23 1.29 -14.02
CA ASN A 300 -27.64 2.23 -13.05
C ASN A 300 -26.20 2.65 -13.39
N ALA A 301 -25.60 2.08 -14.44
CA ALA A 301 -24.23 2.38 -14.86
C ALA A 301 -23.91 1.87 -16.28
N MET A 302 -22.80 2.32 -16.87
CA MET A 302 -22.15 1.66 -18.00
C MET A 302 -20.76 1.19 -17.61
N TYR A 303 -20.16 0.32 -18.41
CA TYR A 303 -18.90 -0.35 -18.09
C TYR A 303 -17.91 -0.27 -19.24
N PHE A 304 -16.65 0.03 -18.91
CA PHE A 304 -15.50 -0.01 -19.82
C PHE A 304 -14.62 -1.21 -19.46
N ILE A 305 -14.15 -1.96 -20.45
CA ILE A 305 -13.37 -3.17 -20.25
C ILE A 305 -11.88 -2.82 -20.27
N LEU A 306 -11.18 -3.15 -19.19
CA LEU A 306 -9.77 -2.84 -19.02
C LEU A 306 -8.89 -4.03 -19.34
N SER A 307 -9.30 -5.20 -18.85
CA SER A 307 -8.63 -6.46 -19.11
C SER A 307 -9.64 -7.58 -18.98
N GLY A 308 -9.47 -8.63 -19.78
CA GLY A 308 -10.37 -9.77 -19.83
C GLY A 308 -11.41 -9.65 -20.94
N THR A 309 -12.26 -10.66 -21.02
CA THR A 309 -13.29 -10.77 -22.07
C THR A 309 -14.65 -10.99 -21.44
N VAL A 310 -15.64 -10.21 -21.87
CA VAL A 310 -17.05 -10.38 -21.52
C VAL A 310 -17.84 -10.87 -22.73
N ARG A 311 -18.88 -11.65 -22.49
CA ARG A 311 -19.83 -12.09 -23.52
C ARG A 311 -21.18 -11.44 -23.33
N VAL A 312 -21.63 -10.74 -24.36
CA VAL A 312 -22.93 -10.08 -24.47
C VAL A 312 -23.89 -10.99 -25.22
N HIS A 313 -25.04 -11.30 -24.61
CA HIS A 313 -26.08 -12.13 -25.21
C HIS A 313 -27.16 -11.25 -25.85
N LEU A 314 -27.07 -11.06 -27.17
CA LEU A 314 -28.08 -10.38 -27.97
C LEU A 314 -29.19 -11.36 -28.39
N PRO A 315 -30.36 -10.86 -28.80
CA PRO A 315 -31.34 -11.71 -29.49
C PRO A 315 -30.71 -12.32 -30.75
N GLY A 316 -30.61 -13.64 -30.84
CA GLY A 316 -30.11 -14.35 -32.02
C GLY A 316 -28.59 -14.50 -32.16
N ARG A 317 -27.76 -13.79 -31.37
CA ARG A 317 -26.29 -13.98 -31.37
C ARG A 317 -25.61 -13.63 -30.05
N THR A 318 -24.35 -14.02 -29.91
CA THR A 318 -23.46 -13.59 -28.82
C THR A 318 -22.24 -12.87 -29.36
N ILE A 319 -21.85 -11.78 -28.71
CA ILE A 319 -20.64 -11.01 -29.04
C ILE A 319 -19.68 -11.05 -27.86
N ASP A 320 -18.41 -11.31 -28.16
CA ASP A 320 -17.33 -11.25 -27.18
C ASP A 320 -16.64 -9.89 -27.29
N MET A 321 -16.49 -9.21 -26.15
CA MET A 321 -15.89 -7.89 -26.05
C MET A 321 -14.67 -7.92 -25.12
N GLY A 322 -13.58 -7.31 -25.57
CA GLY A 322 -12.28 -7.29 -24.91
C GLY A 322 -11.85 -5.91 -24.42
N ALA A 323 -10.57 -5.79 -24.05
CA ALA A 323 -10.00 -4.56 -23.52
C ALA A 323 -10.13 -3.37 -24.51
N GLY A 324 -10.50 -2.21 -23.99
CA GLY A 324 -10.72 -0.98 -24.76
C GLY A 324 -12.18 -0.78 -25.21
N GLU A 325 -13.00 -1.84 -25.18
CA GLU A 325 -14.41 -1.76 -25.53
C GLU A 325 -15.30 -1.45 -24.31
N PHE A 326 -16.54 -1.03 -24.55
CA PHE A 326 -17.50 -0.67 -23.50
C PHE A 326 -18.92 -1.13 -23.80
N PHE A 327 -19.72 -1.30 -22.76
CA PHE A 327 -21.09 -1.80 -22.85
C PHE A 327 -22.02 -1.22 -21.77
N GLY A 328 -23.32 -1.30 -22.03
CA GLY A 328 -24.37 -0.87 -21.11
C GLY A 328 -24.83 0.58 -21.29
N GLU A 329 -24.23 1.31 -22.23
CA GLU A 329 -24.59 2.68 -22.64
C GLU A 329 -26.03 2.77 -23.18
N MET A 330 -26.48 1.76 -23.93
CA MET A 330 -27.80 1.74 -24.58
C MET A 330 -28.95 1.93 -23.59
N ALA A 331 -28.84 1.27 -22.43
CA ALA A 331 -29.88 1.29 -21.42
C ALA A 331 -29.84 2.61 -20.61
N LEU A 332 -28.66 3.22 -20.45
CA LEU A 332 -28.53 4.55 -19.85
C LEU A 332 -29.10 5.64 -20.75
N TYR A 333 -28.72 5.63 -22.04
CA TYR A 333 -29.12 6.65 -23.01
C TYR A 333 -30.64 6.67 -23.25
N ARG A 334 -31.30 5.51 -23.21
CA ARG A 334 -32.75 5.38 -23.43
C ARG A 334 -33.57 5.50 -22.16
N ASP A 335 -32.93 5.65 -21.01
CA ASP A 335 -33.55 5.49 -19.70
C ASP A 335 -34.45 4.24 -19.60
N ALA A 336 -33.87 3.09 -19.95
CA ALA A 336 -34.60 1.82 -20.07
C ALA A 336 -33.92 0.70 -19.26
N PRO A 337 -34.63 -0.39 -18.91
CA PRO A 337 -34.01 -1.58 -18.32
C PRO A 337 -32.94 -2.20 -19.24
N ARG A 338 -32.05 -3.02 -18.67
CA ARG A 338 -31.05 -3.76 -19.43
C ARG A 338 -31.70 -4.65 -20.49
N LEU A 339 -31.23 -4.50 -21.72
CA LEU A 339 -31.78 -5.23 -22.87
C LEU A 339 -31.19 -6.65 -23.03
N VAL A 340 -30.02 -6.89 -22.43
CA VAL A 340 -29.18 -8.07 -22.67
C VAL A 340 -28.57 -8.57 -21.36
N ARG A 341 -28.13 -9.83 -21.36
CA ARG A 341 -27.28 -10.39 -20.31
C ARG A 341 -25.81 -10.24 -20.69
N VAL A 342 -24.97 -9.86 -19.73
CA VAL A 342 -23.52 -9.79 -19.90
C VAL A 342 -22.82 -10.56 -18.79
N HIS A 343 -21.83 -11.39 -19.14
CA HIS A 343 -21.04 -12.15 -18.17
C HIS A 343 -19.57 -12.24 -18.58
N CYS A 344 -18.69 -12.47 -17.61
CA CYS A 344 -17.25 -12.55 -17.79
C CYS A 344 -16.86 -13.96 -18.28
N LEU A 345 -16.12 -14.06 -19.38
CA LEU A 345 -15.50 -15.31 -19.85
C LEU A 345 -14.17 -15.58 -19.14
N THR A 346 -13.40 -14.53 -18.87
CA THR A 346 -12.15 -14.55 -18.10
C THR A 346 -12.29 -13.70 -16.86
N ASP A 347 -11.26 -13.64 -16.02
CA ASP A 347 -11.16 -12.61 -14.99
C ASP A 347 -11.17 -11.23 -15.65
N CYS A 348 -12.13 -10.41 -15.28
CA CYS A 348 -12.39 -9.10 -15.87
C CYS A 348 -12.07 -7.98 -14.89
N ARG A 349 -11.41 -6.93 -15.39
CA ARG A 349 -11.34 -5.62 -14.74
C ARG A 349 -12.17 -4.65 -15.55
N LEU A 350 -13.16 -4.03 -14.92
CA LEU A 350 -14.11 -3.11 -15.53
C LEU A 350 -14.05 -1.75 -14.82
N LEU A 351 -14.19 -0.65 -15.57
CA LEU A 351 -14.53 0.66 -14.98
C LEU A 351 -16.02 0.88 -15.08
N ARG A 352 -16.66 1.16 -13.96
CA ARG A 352 -18.07 1.49 -13.85
C ARG A 352 -18.24 3.00 -13.84
N LEU A 353 -19.06 3.54 -14.74
CA LEU A 353 -19.54 4.93 -14.73
C LEU A 353 -21.01 4.93 -14.33
N ALA A 354 -21.37 5.56 -13.21
CA ALA A 354 -22.75 5.61 -12.74
C ALA A 354 -23.64 6.46 -13.66
N LYS A 355 -24.95 6.22 -13.66
CA LYS A 355 -25.92 6.95 -14.50
C LYS A 355 -25.85 8.47 -14.30
N ASP A 356 -25.83 8.92 -13.05
CA ASP A 356 -25.76 10.36 -12.74
C ASP A 356 -24.47 11.00 -13.27
N ASP A 357 -23.36 10.28 -13.16
CA ASP A 357 -22.06 10.74 -13.67
C ASP A 357 -21.99 10.70 -15.19
N PHE A 358 -22.63 9.72 -15.83
CA PHE A 358 -22.78 9.63 -17.29
C PHE A 358 -23.61 10.80 -17.84
N ASN A 359 -24.73 11.14 -17.19
CA ASN A 359 -25.59 12.24 -17.60
C ASN A 359 -24.83 13.57 -17.51
N ARG A 360 -24.19 13.84 -16.37
CA ARG A 360 -23.35 15.04 -16.19
C ARG A 360 -22.23 15.10 -17.22
N LEU A 361 -21.54 13.99 -17.45
CA LEU A 361 -20.45 13.95 -18.43
C LEU A 361 -20.94 14.19 -19.86
N SER A 362 -22.12 13.70 -20.21
CA SER A 362 -22.73 13.93 -21.52
C SER A 362 -23.18 15.38 -21.71
N GLU A 363 -23.49 16.10 -20.62
CA GLU A 363 -23.79 17.53 -20.62
C GLU A 363 -22.51 18.39 -20.69
N ASP A 364 -21.48 18.00 -19.92
CA ASP A 364 -20.22 18.74 -19.78
C ASP A 364 -19.27 18.56 -20.99
N ASP A 365 -19.37 17.43 -21.70
CA ASP A 365 -18.44 17.04 -22.77
C ASP A 365 -19.16 16.64 -24.07
N ALA A 366 -19.10 17.53 -25.06
CA ALA A 366 -19.74 17.36 -26.35
C ALA A 366 -19.13 16.22 -27.19
N ASP A 367 -17.82 15.98 -27.08
CA ASP A 367 -17.12 14.95 -27.85
C ASP A 367 -17.42 13.56 -27.29
N PHE A 368 -17.44 13.43 -25.96
CA PHE A 368 -17.91 12.22 -25.29
C PHE A 368 -19.35 11.89 -25.70
N ARG A 369 -20.26 12.87 -25.61
CA ARG A 369 -21.66 12.71 -26.01
C ARG A 369 -21.76 12.25 -27.47
N HIS A 370 -21.05 12.91 -28.39
CA HIS A 370 -21.08 12.57 -29.81
C HIS A 370 -20.62 11.13 -30.07
N LYS A 371 -19.52 10.68 -29.43
CA LYS A 371 -19.04 9.30 -29.58
C LYS A 371 -20.03 8.28 -29.05
N ILE A 372 -20.66 8.55 -27.90
CA ILE A 372 -21.69 7.66 -27.34
C ILE A 372 -22.90 7.60 -28.27
N GLU A 373 -23.39 8.73 -28.78
CA GLU A 373 -24.52 8.78 -29.72
C GLU A 373 -24.23 8.01 -31.02
N THR A 374 -23.02 8.13 -31.57
CA THR A 374 -22.59 7.36 -32.76
C THR A 374 -22.63 5.85 -32.48
N VAL A 375 -22.04 5.40 -31.37
CA VAL A 375 -22.05 3.97 -31.01
C VAL A 375 -23.46 3.46 -30.72
N VAL A 376 -24.30 4.26 -30.05
CA VAL A 376 -25.71 3.93 -29.82
C VAL A 376 -26.48 3.78 -31.13
N ARG A 377 -26.21 4.65 -32.11
CA ARG A 377 -26.83 4.57 -33.45
C ARG A 377 -26.38 3.33 -34.22
N GLU A 378 -25.09 3.05 -34.25
CA GLU A 378 -24.52 1.87 -34.93
C GLU A 378 -25.06 0.57 -34.33
N ARG A 379 -24.97 0.41 -33.01
CA ARG A 379 -25.48 -0.78 -32.31
C ARG A 379 -26.98 -0.94 -32.44
N ARG A 380 -27.73 0.17 -32.47
CA ARG A 380 -29.17 0.14 -32.75
C ARG A 380 -29.46 -0.39 -34.15
N ALA A 381 -28.78 0.13 -35.17
CA ALA A 381 -28.99 -0.29 -36.54
C ALA A 381 -28.65 -1.79 -36.72
N GLU A 382 -27.59 -2.27 -36.09
CA GLU A 382 -27.26 -3.70 -36.05
C GLU A 382 -28.35 -4.53 -35.37
N GLN A 383 -28.83 -4.08 -34.22
CA GLN A 383 -29.84 -4.81 -33.44
C GLN A 383 -31.20 -4.85 -34.16
N GLU A 384 -31.60 -3.75 -34.81
CA GLU A 384 -32.82 -3.68 -35.62
C GLU A 384 -32.71 -4.54 -36.91
N ALA A 385 -31.56 -4.52 -37.58
CA ALA A 385 -31.29 -5.36 -38.76
C ALA A 385 -31.30 -6.86 -38.42
N GLU A 386 -30.95 -7.22 -37.19
CA GLU A 386 -30.90 -8.60 -36.72
C GLU A 386 -32.27 -9.10 -36.26
N ILE A 387 -33.05 -8.26 -35.55
CA ILE A 387 -34.47 -8.53 -35.25
C ILE A 387 -35.27 -8.69 -36.55
N ALA A 388 -34.98 -7.89 -37.58
CA ALA A 388 -35.64 -8.01 -38.88
C ALA A 388 -35.32 -9.32 -39.63
N LYS A 389 -34.22 -10.02 -39.28
CA LYS A 389 -33.84 -11.31 -39.88
C LYS A 389 -34.52 -12.52 -39.22
N ASP A 390 -35.06 -12.38 -38.01
CA ASP A 390 -35.79 -13.45 -37.33
C ASP A 390 -37.08 -12.92 -36.64
N PRO A 391 -38.19 -12.79 -37.39
CA PRO A 391 -39.45 -12.27 -36.86
C PRO A 391 -40.22 -13.26 -35.96
N ARG A 392 -39.64 -14.41 -35.58
CA ARG A 392 -40.33 -15.47 -34.79
C ARG A 392 -39.57 -15.94 -33.53
N ALA A 393 -38.70 -15.11 -32.96
CA ALA A 393 -38.05 -15.39 -31.66
C ALA A 393 -38.82 -14.80 -30.46
#